data_AF-A0A3C1NA85-F1
#
_entry.id   AF-A0A3C1NA85-F1
#
_cell.length_a   1.000
_cell.length_b   1.000
_cell.length_c   1.000
_cell.angle_alpha   90.00
_cell.angle_beta   90.00
_cell.angle_gamma   90.00
#
_symmetry.space_group_name_H-M   'P 1'
#
loop_
_entity.id
_entity.type
_entity.pdbx_description
1 polymer ?
#
loop_
_entity_poly.entity_id
_entity_poly.type
_entity_poly.pdbx_seq_one_letter_code
_entity_poly.pdbx_strand_id
1 'polypeptide(L)'
;DGLNHGNAPISTATIPPVEILEAAYPIMFTQWALRPDSGGPGRHRGGLGAIYQIELLEDHADVFLFGERGKFAPPGVAQGQAGALNVFTYEQVDGMHAPPLVSKMVGIKIIKGQRLHLETPGGGGYGAAMERDPKAVVRDVAHGYVSVGGAARDYAVAITTDGVQDMEKTSELRKAAGQ
;
A
#
# COMPACT_ATOMS: atom_id res chain seq x y z
N ASP A 1 10.11 -8.09 10.16
CA ASP A 1 9.25 -7.29 9.25
C ASP A 1 8.93 -5.95 9.87
N GLY A 2 8.74 -4.93 9.03
CA GLY A 2 8.31 -3.61 9.46
C GLY A 2 6.86 -3.59 9.93
N LEU A 3 6.51 -2.62 10.79
CA LEU A 3 5.15 -2.42 11.27
C LEU A 3 4.24 -1.94 10.14
N ASN A 4 3.13 -2.64 9.91
CA ASN A 4 2.13 -2.24 8.91
C ASN A 4 1.34 -1.03 9.41
N HIS A 5 1.17 -0.04 8.54
CA HIS A 5 0.44 1.21 8.82
C HIS A 5 0.81 1.83 10.18
N GLY A 6 2.10 1.73 10.54
CA GLY A 6 2.62 2.28 11.78
C GLY A 6 2.74 3.80 11.68
N ASN A 7 2.52 4.49 12.81
CA ASN A 7 2.71 5.92 12.86
C ASN A 7 4.20 6.28 12.72
N ALA A 8 4.48 7.43 12.10
CA ALA A 8 5.82 8.00 12.11
C ALA A 8 6.28 8.16 13.57
N PRO A 9 7.50 7.71 13.93
CA PRO A 9 7.96 7.65 15.33
C PRO A 9 8.01 9.00 16.05
N ILE A 10 7.86 10.12 15.34
CA ILE A 10 7.82 11.49 15.87
C ILE A 10 6.39 11.99 16.15
N SER A 11 5.39 11.43 15.47
CA SER A 11 4.01 11.85 15.63
C SER A 11 3.38 10.91 16.65
N THR A 12 2.93 11.41 17.80
CA THR A 12 2.06 10.66 18.71
C THR A 12 0.61 10.64 18.21
N ALA A 13 0.37 10.85 16.91
CA ALA A 13 -0.96 10.80 16.32
C ALA A 13 -1.63 9.45 16.56
N THR A 14 -2.82 9.50 17.13
CA THR A 14 -3.77 8.41 17.07
C THR A 14 -4.57 8.60 15.79
N ILE A 15 -4.77 7.53 15.03
CA ILE A 15 -5.71 7.58 13.92
C ILE A 15 -7.10 7.49 14.55
N PRO A 16 -7.96 8.52 14.42
CA PRO A 16 -9.28 8.50 15.04
C PRO A 16 -10.13 7.37 14.43
N PRO A 17 -11.07 6.79 15.21
CA PRO A 17 -12.03 5.83 14.68
C PRO A 17 -12.83 6.44 13.53
N VAL A 18 -13.17 5.59 12.55
CA VAL A 18 -13.87 6.02 11.34
C VAL A 18 -15.22 6.64 11.65
N GLU A 19 -15.92 6.11 12.66
CA GLU A 19 -17.24 6.59 13.08
C GLU A 19 -17.19 8.02 13.62
N ILE A 20 -16.08 8.40 14.25
CA ILE A 20 -15.88 9.77 14.76
C ILE A 20 -15.65 10.74 13.59
N LEU A 21 -14.93 10.32 12.56
CA LEU A 21 -14.70 11.13 11.37
C LEU A 21 -15.98 11.32 10.55
N GLU A 22 -16.75 10.26 10.33
CA GLU A 22 -18.01 10.31 9.58
C GLU A 22 -19.12 11.07 10.34
N ALA A 23 -19.09 11.06 11.68
CA ALA A 23 -20.02 11.86 12.47
C ALA A 23 -19.67 13.36 12.47
N ALA A 24 -18.38 13.69 12.34
CA ALA A 24 -17.89 15.07 12.38
C ALA A 24 -17.87 15.77 11.02
N TYR A 25 -17.77 15.01 9.92
CA TYR A 25 -17.60 15.52 8.56
C TYR A 25 -18.57 14.83 7.59
N PRO A 26 -19.03 15.52 6.53
CA PRO A 26 -19.98 14.96 5.57
C PRO A 26 -19.27 14.04 4.55
N ILE A 27 -18.62 12.99 5.05
CA ILE A 27 -17.87 12.00 4.27
C ILE A 27 -18.26 10.59 4.71
N MET A 28 -18.00 9.62 3.84
CA MET A 28 -18.12 8.19 4.17
C MET A 28 -16.87 7.46 3.69
N PHE A 29 -16.26 6.66 4.57
CA PHE A 29 -15.18 5.77 4.20
C PHE A 29 -15.76 4.53 3.54
N THR A 30 -15.60 4.42 2.22
CA THR A 30 -16.00 3.22 1.48
C THR A 30 -14.94 2.12 1.55
N GLN A 31 -13.70 2.49 1.90
CA GLN A 31 -12.63 1.54 2.18
C GLN A 31 -11.61 2.14 3.16
N TRP A 32 -11.24 1.36 4.16
CA TRP A 32 -10.01 1.54 4.93
C TRP A 32 -9.37 0.17 5.13
N ALA A 33 -8.25 -0.07 4.45
CA ALA A 33 -7.59 -1.36 4.44
C ALA A 33 -6.07 -1.23 4.45
N LEU A 34 -5.36 -2.30 4.82
CA LEU A 34 -3.94 -2.41 4.48
C LEU A 34 -3.79 -2.48 2.95
N ARG A 35 -2.69 -1.93 2.43
CA ARG A 35 -2.37 -1.94 1.01
C ARG A 35 -1.46 -3.14 0.68
N PRO A 36 -1.98 -4.22 0.06
CA PRO A 36 -1.15 -5.37 -0.28
C PRO A 36 0.01 -4.97 -1.21
N ASP A 37 1.12 -5.69 -1.13
CA ASP A 37 2.32 -5.48 -1.96
C ASP A 37 2.99 -4.10 -1.82
N SER A 38 2.54 -3.24 -0.90
CA SER A 38 3.10 -1.90 -0.73
C SER A 38 4.41 -1.86 0.07
N GLY A 39 4.63 -2.87 0.92
CA GLY A 39 5.86 -2.99 1.70
C GLY A 39 6.99 -3.53 0.84
N GLY A 40 8.15 -2.86 0.88
CA GLY A 40 9.31 -3.21 0.07
C GLY A 40 9.76 -4.65 0.30
N PRO A 41 9.94 -5.43 -0.78
CA PRO A 41 10.45 -6.80 -0.69
C PRO A 41 11.83 -6.88 -0.04
N GLY A 42 12.04 -7.90 0.78
CA GLY A 42 13.32 -8.17 1.44
C GLY A 42 13.24 -9.39 2.34
N ARG A 43 14.38 -9.84 2.89
CA ARG A 43 14.41 -10.91 3.90
C ARG A 43 13.42 -10.58 5.03
N HIS A 44 13.41 -9.32 5.44
CA HIS A 44 12.33 -8.71 6.21
C HIS A 44 11.59 -7.72 5.32
N ARG A 45 10.29 -7.91 5.16
CA ARG A 45 9.42 -7.02 4.37
C ARG A 45 9.27 -5.67 5.08
N GLY A 46 9.23 -4.59 4.32
CA GLY A 46 8.85 -3.28 4.84
C GLY A 46 7.38 -3.25 5.30
N GLY A 47 7.03 -2.35 6.22
CA GLY A 47 5.64 -2.20 6.66
C GLY A 47 4.70 -1.81 5.50
N LEU A 48 3.49 -2.36 5.48
CA LEU A 48 2.50 -1.97 4.47
C LEU A 48 1.99 -0.55 4.70
N GLY A 49 1.63 0.12 3.61
CA GLY A 49 0.77 1.28 3.63
C GLY A 49 -0.70 0.92 3.87
N ALA A 50 -1.57 1.91 3.73
CA ALA A 50 -3.02 1.78 3.79
C ALA A 50 -3.69 2.32 2.52
N ILE A 51 -4.89 1.83 2.29
CA ILE A 51 -5.83 2.32 1.30
C ILE A 51 -6.94 3.05 2.05
N TYR A 52 -7.19 4.30 1.68
CA TYR A 52 -8.36 5.06 2.09
C TYR A 52 -9.18 5.43 0.87
N GLN A 53 -10.46 5.05 0.86
CA GLN A 53 -11.42 5.53 -0.11
C GLN A 53 -12.52 6.28 0.62
N ILE A 54 -12.72 7.54 0.23
CA ILE A 54 -13.60 8.47 0.94
C ILE A 54 -14.56 9.08 -0.08
N GLU A 55 -15.85 8.91 0.15
CA GLU A 55 -16.94 9.51 -0.62
C GLU A 55 -17.41 10.80 0.04
N LEU A 56 -17.69 11.83 -0.77
CA LEU A 56 -18.31 13.06 -0.29
C LEU A 56 -19.84 12.93 -0.22
N LEU A 57 -20.43 13.30 0.91
CA LEU A 57 -21.89 13.28 1.11
C LEU A 57 -22.55 14.66 0.98
N GLU A 58 -21.76 15.73 1.02
CA GLU A 58 -22.20 17.12 0.80
C GLU A 58 -22.20 17.50 -0.69
N ASP A 59 -22.90 18.57 -1.07
CA ASP A 59 -22.99 19.00 -2.47
C ASP A 59 -21.62 19.34 -3.08
N HIS A 60 -20.73 19.97 -2.31
CA HIS A 60 -19.42 20.44 -2.78
C HIS A 60 -18.34 20.38 -1.70
N ALA A 61 -17.10 20.03 -2.10
CA ALA A 61 -15.91 20.20 -1.26
C ALA A 61 -14.66 20.58 -2.06
N ASP A 62 -13.75 21.31 -1.40
CA ASP A 62 -12.40 21.58 -1.86
C ASP A 62 -11.41 20.64 -1.15
N VAL A 63 -10.58 19.95 -1.93
CA VAL A 63 -9.60 18.99 -1.42
C VAL A 63 -8.19 19.59 -1.50
N PHE A 64 -7.46 19.47 -0.39
CA PHE A 64 -6.06 19.85 -0.26
C PHE A 64 -5.25 18.63 0.13
N LEU A 65 -4.22 18.31 -0.66
CA LEU A 65 -3.37 17.14 -0.41
C LEU A 65 -1.92 17.57 -0.21
N PHE A 66 -1.33 17.10 0.88
CA PHE A 66 0.11 17.10 1.10
C PHE A 66 0.67 15.74 0.70
N GLY A 67 0.99 15.60 -0.59
CA GLY A 67 1.44 14.34 -1.18
C GLY A 67 2.95 14.18 -1.12
N GLU A 68 3.48 13.68 0.00
CA GLU A 68 4.88 13.24 0.05
C GLU A 68 5.05 11.83 -0.54
N ARG A 69 6.30 11.47 -0.88
CA ARG A 69 6.67 10.14 -1.43
C ARG A 69 5.93 9.75 -2.72
N GLY A 70 5.41 10.72 -3.47
CA GLY A 70 4.87 10.50 -4.83
C GLY A 70 5.96 10.31 -5.90
N LYS A 71 7.19 10.79 -5.65
CA LYS A 71 8.32 10.69 -6.59
C LYS A 71 9.41 9.70 -6.18
N PHE A 72 9.69 9.61 -4.88
CA PHE A 72 10.74 8.76 -4.34
C PHE A 72 10.18 7.88 -3.23
N ALA A 73 10.16 6.57 -3.48
CA ALA A 73 9.71 5.60 -2.52
C ALA A 73 10.66 5.49 -1.32
N PRO A 74 10.19 5.06 -0.14
CA PRO A 74 11.06 4.67 0.95
C PRO A 74 12.04 3.58 0.48
N PRO A 75 13.36 3.84 0.52
CA PRO A 75 14.35 2.92 -0.02
C PRO A 75 14.46 1.68 0.87
N GLY A 76 14.74 0.53 0.24
CA GLY A 76 15.19 -0.63 0.98
C GLY A 76 16.65 -0.51 1.40
N VAL A 77 17.08 -1.41 2.29
CA VAL A 77 18.43 -1.43 2.86
C VAL A 77 19.02 -2.83 2.80
N ALA A 78 20.35 -2.92 2.68
CA ALA A 78 21.07 -4.20 2.60
C ALA A 78 20.47 -5.16 1.54
N GLN A 79 20.27 -4.67 0.31
CA GLN A 79 19.62 -5.38 -0.81
C GLN A 79 18.10 -5.59 -0.68
N GLY A 80 17.47 -4.99 0.34
CA GLY A 80 16.02 -4.82 0.34
C GLY A 80 15.59 -3.87 -0.77
N GLN A 81 14.41 -4.12 -1.32
CA GLN A 81 13.79 -3.30 -2.36
C GLN A 81 12.99 -2.13 -1.76
N ALA A 82 12.75 -1.10 -2.56
CA ALA A 82 11.95 0.04 -2.15
C ALA A 82 10.49 -0.36 -1.92
N GLY A 83 9.80 0.37 -1.03
CA GLY A 83 8.35 0.25 -0.88
C GLY A 83 7.60 0.89 -2.05
N ALA A 84 6.27 0.79 -2.04
CA ALA A 84 5.45 1.46 -3.02
C ALA A 84 5.42 2.98 -2.81
N LEU A 85 5.24 3.71 -3.90
CA LEU A 85 5.00 5.16 -3.89
C LEU A 85 3.61 5.49 -3.33
N ASN A 86 3.46 6.73 -2.88
CA ASN A 86 2.15 7.31 -2.61
C ASN A 86 1.39 7.47 -3.94
N VAL A 87 0.13 7.05 -3.96
CA VAL A 87 -0.78 7.27 -5.09
C VAL A 87 -2.03 7.94 -4.57
N PHE A 88 -2.46 9.00 -5.25
CA PHE A 88 -3.71 9.67 -4.97
C PHE A 88 -4.49 9.82 -6.27
N THR A 89 -5.75 9.42 -6.23
CA THR A 89 -6.68 9.58 -7.33
C THR A 89 -8.00 10.14 -6.83
N TYR A 90 -8.75 10.81 -7.71
CA TYR A 90 -10.03 11.39 -7.37
C TYR A 90 -10.97 11.38 -8.57
N GLU A 91 -12.26 11.21 -8.30
CA GLU A 91 -13.30 11.20 -9.31
C GLU A 91 -13.81 12.62 -9.57
N GLN A 92 -13.98 12.95 -10.84
CA GLN A 92 -14.72 14.11 -11.34
C GLN A 92 -15.69 13.69 -12.43
N VAL A 93 -16.51 14.62 -12.92
CA VAL A 93 -17.56 14.35 -13.92
C VAL A 93 -16.98 13.80 -15.22
N ASP A 94 -15.77 14.21 -15.58
CA ASP A 94 -15.02 13.78 -16.77
C ASP A 94 -14.16 12.53 -16.54
N GLY A 95 -14.15 11.97 -15.33
CA GLY A 95 -13.52 10.68 -15.01
C GLY A 95 -12.58 10.72 -13.82
N MET A 96 -11.64 9.76 -13.80
CA MET A 96 -10.65 9.60 -12.73
C MET A 96 -9.41 10.43 -13.03
N HIS A 97 -8.92 11.16 -12.03
CA HIS A 97 -7.75 12.02 -12.14
C HIS A 97 -6.67 11.61 -11.15
N ALA A 98 -5.42 11.88 -11.50
CA ALA A 98 -4.26 11.72 -10.62
C ALA A 98 -3.39 12.98 -10.70
N PRO A 99 -3.18 13.73 -9.61
CA PRO A 99 -2.29 14.88 -9.64
C PRO A 99 -0.82 14.41 -9.63
N PRO A 100 0.13 15.24 -10.06
CA PRO A 100 1.53 14.84 -10.22
C PRO A 100 2.31 14.66 -8.89
N LEU A 101 1.68 14.92 -7.72
CA LEU A 101 2.23 14.71 -6.37
C LEU A 101 3.64 15.29 -6.15
N VAL A 102 3.90 16.48 -6.70
CA VAL A 102 5.22 17.15 -6.63
C VAL A 102 5.35 18.03 -5.38
N SER A 103 4.23 18.52 -4.84
CA SER A 103 4.17 19.33 -3.62
C SER A 103 2.76 19.34 -3.02
N LYS A 104 2.25 20.49 -2.57
CA LYS A 104 0.86 20.68 -2.12
C LYS A 104 -0.06 20.78 -3.33
N MET A 105 -1.03 19.86 -3.43
CA MET A 105 -2.08 19.94 -4.44
C MET A 105 -3.27 20.71 -3.86
N VAL A 106 -3.78 21.67 -4.64
CA VAL A 106 -4.90 22.55 -4.29
C VAL A 106 -5.83 22.67 -5.48
N GLY A 107 -7.05 23.15 -5.26
CA GLY A 107 -8.02 23.40 -6.33
C GLY A 107 -8.72 22.14 -6.87
N ILE A 108 -8.55 21.01 -6.19
CA ILE A 108 -9.30 19.78 -6.47
C ILE A 108 -10.71 19.98 -5.92
N LYS A 109 -11.70 19.97 -6.81
CA LYS A 109 -13.11 20.14 -6.47
C LYS A 109 -13.85 18.85 -6.71
N ILE A 110 -14.60 18.39 -5.71
CA ILE A 110 -15.45 17.21 -5.83
C ILE A 110 -16.89 17.57 -5.46
N ILE A 111 -17.82 16.83 -6.03
CA ILE A 111 -19.26 16.94 -5.74
C ILE A 111 -19.76 15.68 -5.06
N LYS A 112 -20.98 15.75 -4.51
CA LYS A 112 -21.64 14.63 -3.84
C LYS A 112 -21.53 13.31 -4.62
N GLY A 113 -21.18 12.24 -3.91
CA GLY A 113 -21.03 10.89 -4.45
C GLY A 113 -19.68 10.59 -5.11
N GLN A 114 -18.87 11.61 -5.41
CA GLN A 114 -17.51 11.39 -5.93
C GLN A 114 -16.55 10.96 -4.83
N ARG A 115 -15.57 10.14 -5.22
CA ARG A 115 -14.62 9.53 -4.30
C ARG A 115 -13.20 10.03 -4.47
N LEU A 116 -12.51 10.11 -3.35
CA LEU A 116 -11.07 10.23 -3.25
C LEU A 116 -10.49 8.87 -2.91
N HIS A 117 -9.34 8.56 -3.47
CA HIS A 117 -8.64 7.32 -3.19
C HIS A 117 -7.16 7.62 -2.92
N LEU A 118 -6.73 7.32 -1.70
CA LEU A 118 -5.36 7.49 -1.24
C LEU A 118 -4.76 6.13 -0.91
N GLU A 119 -3.66 5.82 -1.59
CA GLU A 119 -2.82 4.67 -1.32
C GLU A 119 -1.50 5.16 -0.73
N THR A 120 -1.34 5.03 0.59
CA THR A 120 -0.14 5.52 1.27
C THR A 120 1.08 4.69 0.86
N PRO A 121 2.30 5.26 0.95
CA PRO A 121 3.51 4.48 0.70
C PRO A 121 3.67 3.37 1.74
N GLY A 122 4.35 2.29 1.36
CA GLY A 122 4.89 1.30 2.30
C GLY A 122 6.36 1.58 2.63
N GLY A 123 6.87 0.93 3.68
CA GLY A 123 8.28 1.02 4.07
C GLY A 123 9.18 0.22 3.14
N GLY A 124 10.48 0.54 3.07
CA GLY A 124 11.46 -0.27 2.34
C GLY A 124 11.77 -1.61 3.04
N GLY A 125 12.15 -2.61 2.25
CA GLY A 125 12.57 -3.92 2.76
C GLY A 125 14.00 -3.92 3.33
N TYR A 126 14.34 -4.96 4.09
CA TYR A 126 15.69 -5.21 4.60
C TYR A 126 16.18 -6.59 4.16
N GLY A 127 17.40 -6.67 3.63
CA GLY A 127 17.98 -7.93 3.15
C GLY A 127 17.44 -8.34 1.78
N ALA A 128 18.12 -9.24 1.09
CA ALA A 128 17.65 -9.75 -0.20
C ALA A 128 16.32 -10.52 -0.04
N ALA A 129 15.35 -10.29 -0.92
CA ALA A 129 14.04 -10.93 -0.87
C ALA A 129 14.12 -12.47 -1.01
N MET A 130 15.12 -12.98 -1.73
CA MET A 130 15.35 -14.42 -1.92
C MET A 130 15.78 -15.14 -0.63
N GLU A 131 16.32 -14.40 0.35
CA GLU A 131 16.67 -14.95 1.68
C GLU A 131 15.45 -15.08 2.60
N ARG A 132 14.28 -14.56 2.22
CA ARG A 132 13.05 -14.71 3.01
C ARG A 132 12.61 -16.17 3.00
N ASP A 133 12.21 -16.68 4.16
CA ASP A 133 11.61 -18.02 4.28
C ASP A 133 10.30 -18.10 3.47
N PRO A 134 10.17 -19.04 2.51
CA PRO A 134 8.93 -19.25 1.78
C PRO A 134 7.69 -19.40 2.68
N LYS A 135 7.82 -20.02 3.86
CA LYS A 135 6.71 -20.15 4.81
C LYS A 135 6.23 -18.81 5.34
N ALA A 136 7.15 -17.86 5.53
CA ALA A 136 6.79 -16.50 5.93
C ALA A 136 6.05 -15.75 4.80
N VAL A 137 6.41 -16.02 3.53
CA VAL A 137 5.70 -15.47 2.36
C VAL A 137 4.30 -16.06 2.25
N VAL A 138 4.13 -17.37 2.43
CA VAL A 138 2.81 -18.02 2.45
C VAL A 138 1.91 -17.42 3.53
N ARG A 139 2.46 -17.18 4.73
CA ARG A 139 1.73 -16.49 5.81
C ARG A 139 1.34 -15.06 5.44
N ASP A 140 2.25 -14.31 4.80
CA ASP A 140 1.95 -12.96 4.33
C ASP A 140 0.81 -12.97 3.29
N VAL A 141 0.77 -13.97 2.41
CA VAL A 141 -0.33 -14.16 1.45
C VAL A 141 -1.63 -14.49 2.15
N ALA A 142 -1.61 -15.40 3.13
CA ALA A 142 -2.79 -15.75 3.92
C ALA A 142 -3.35 -14.56 4.72
N HIS A 143 -2.50 -13.61 5.13
CA HIS A 143 -2.92 -12.38 5.80
C HIS A 143 -3.26 -11.23 4.83
N GLY A 144 -3.16 -11.44 3.51
CA GLY A 144 -3.40 -10.40 2.51
C GLY A 144 -2.34 -9.29 2.46
N TYR A 145 -1.16 -9.53 3.03
CA TYR A 145 -0.07 -8.55 3.02
C TYR A 145 0.68 -8.53 1.69
N VAL A 146 0.80 -9.70 1.08
CA VAL A 146 1.43 -9.93 -0.21
C VAL A 146 0.41 -10.65 -1.08
N SER A 147 0.22 -10.25 -2.33
CA SER A 147 -0.64 -10.99 -3.26
C SER A 147 0.03 -12.28 -3.74
N VAL A 148 -0.74 -13.22 -4.28
CA VAL A 148 -0.16 -14.42 -4.93
C VAL A 148 0.80 -14.03 -6.05
N GLY A 149 0.47 -12.99 -6.82
CA GLY A 149 1.36 -12.45 -7.85
C GLY A 149 2.63 -11.81 -7.27
N GLY A 150 2.52 -11.07 -6.17
CA GLY A 150 3.64 -10.49 -5.44
C GLY A 150 4.59 -11.55 -4.85
N ALA A 151 4.04 -12.64 -4.31
CA ALA A 151 4.83 -13.76 -3.81
C ALA A 151 5.74 -14.36 -4.90
N ALA A 152 5.19 -14.56 -6.10
CA ALA A 152 5.94 -15.11 -7.23
C ALA A 152 6.96 -14.09 -7.78
N ARG A 153 6.53 -12.84 -7.99
CA ARG A 153 7.34 -11.76 -8.59
C ARG A 153 8.50 -11.34 -7.69
N ASP A 154 8.23 -11.12 -6.40
CA ASP A 154 9.15 -10.42 -5.52
C ASP A 154 9.98 -11.38 -4.64
N TYR A 155 9.45 -12.57 -4.35
CA TYR A 155 10.06 -13.54 -3.44
C TYR A 155 10.37 -14.90 -4.11
N ALA A 156 10.02 -15.06 -5.38
CA ALA A 156 10.14 -16.32 -6.12
C ALA A 156 9.44 -17.49 -5.40
N VAL A 157 8.30 -17.22 -4.75
CA VAL A 157 7.48 -18.22 -4.05
C VAL A 157 6.16 -18.39 -4.79
N ALA A 158 5.90 -19.59 -5.26
CA ALA A 158 4.63 -19.93 -5.90
C ALA A 158 3.63 -20.42 -4.86
N ILE A 159 2.38 -19.99 -5.00
CA ILE A 159 1.27 -20.35 -4.13
C ILE A 159 0.22 -21.06 -4.99
N THR A 160 -0.25 -22.22 -4.52
CA THR A 160 -1.32 -22.99 -5.14
C THR A 160 -2.69 -22.31 -4.95
N THR A 161 -3.71 -22.78 -5.65
CA THR A 161 -5.09 -22.32 -5.49
C THR A 161 -5.63 -22.50 -4.06
N ASP A 162 -5.09 -23.48 -3.33
CA ASP A 162 -5.50 -23.80 -1.96
C ASP A 162 -4.74 -22.96 -0.91
N GLY A 163 -3.94 -21.99 -1.35
CA GLY A 163 -3.21 -21.07 -0.46
C GLY A 163 -1.95 -21.66 0.18
N VAL A 164 -1.53 -22.86 -0.24
CA VAL A 164 -0.28 -23.50 0.23
C VAL A 164 0.86 -23.30 -0.76
N GLN A 165 2.10 -23.39 -0.27
CA GLN A 165 3.29 -23.28 -1.11
C GLN A 165 3.34 -24.38 -2.18
N ASP A 166 3.56 -23.98 -3.43
CA ASP A 166 3.98 -24.90 -4.48
C ASP A 166 5.50 -25.06 -4.41
N MET A 167 5.94 -26.21 -3.88
CA MET A 167 7.35 -26.50 -3.62
C MET A 167 8.18 -26.63 -4.90
N GLU A 168 7.64 -27.30 -5.91
CA GLU A 168 8.31 -27.53 -7.19
C GLU A 168 8.48 -26.21 -7.92
N LYS A 169 7.38 -25.44 -8.04
CA LYS A 169 7.41 -24.16 -8.74
C LYS A 169 8.24 -23.11 -8.02
N THR A 170 8.21 -23.09 -6.69
CA THR A 170 9.11 -22.24 -5.89
C THR A 170 10.58 -22.56 -6.14
N SER A 171 10.94 -23.85 -6.26
CA SER A 171 12.31 -24.25 -6.56
C SER A 171 12.76 -23.77 -7.94
N GLU A 172 11.89 -23.89 -8.95
CA GLU A 172 12.15 -23.39 -10.30
C GLU A 172 12.36 -21.87 -10.32
N LEU A 173 11.45 -21.12 -9.71
CA LEU A 173 11.51 -19.66 -9.65
C LEU A 173 12.79 -19.18 -8.95
N ARG A 174 13.17 -19.81 -7.82
CA ARG A 174 14.40 -19.45 -7.10
C ARG A 174 15.67 -19.80 -7.86
N LYS A 175 15.69 -20.91 -8.60
CA LYS A 175 16.82 -21.25 -9.49
C LYS A 175 16.96 -20.23 -10.61
N ALA A 176 15.85 -19.83 -11.23
CA ALA A 176 15.85 -18.84 -12.30
C ALA A 176 16.27 -17.44 -11.81
N ALA A 177 15.91 -17.06 -10.58
CA ALA A 177 16.27 -15.77 -9.98
C ALA A 177 17.70 -15.71 -9.42
N GLY A 178 18.35 -16.87 -9.22
CA GLY A 178 19.73 -16.97 -8.75
C GLY A 178 20.78 -17.13 -9.87
N GLN A 179 20.34 -17.22 -11.12
CA GLN A 179 21.18 -17.12 -12.33
C GLN A 179 21.31 -15.67 -12.77
#